data_AF-A0A6N1DUH1-F1
#
_entry.id   AF-A0A6N1DUH1-F1
#
_cell.length_a   1.000
_cell.length_b   1.000
_cell.length_c   1.000
_cell.angle_alpha   90.00
_cell.angle_beta   90.00
_cell.angle_gamma   90.00
#
_symmetry.space_group_name_H-M   'P 1'
#
loop_
_entity.id
_entity.type
_entity.pdbx_description
1 polymer ?
#
loop_
_entity_poly.entity_id
_entity_poly.type
_entity_poly.pdbx_seq_one_letter_code
_entity_poly.pdbx_strand_id
1 'polypeptide(L)'
;MIKNKLKLVFYTVITFGLIWIKWKKQAKKPANTFFQLDYLPFKLNDVIDNLGGIKNIIDLDLKPSRVNLSIKDSKIVKANELKNTKGISGIFLKSNSVSLILGEFSKTFYETIKKEVNNAK
;
A
#
# COMPACT_ATOMS: atom_id res chain seq x y z
N MET A 1 -0.87 5.23 40.79
CA MET A 1 -1.84 6.06 40.03
C MET A 1 -1.82 7.55 40.40
N ILE A 2 -1.86 7.93 41.69
CA ILE A 2 -1.90 9.35 42.14
C ILE A 2 -0.68 10.19 41.71
N LYS A 3 0.54 9.62 41.72
CA LYS A 3 1.77 10.31 41.31
C LYS A 3 1.73 10.83 39.86
N ASN A 4 1.05 10.14 38.95
CA ASN A 4 0.95 10.55 37.54
C ASN A 4 -0.06 11.68 37.36
N LYS A 5 -1.16 11.68 38.11
CA LYS A 5 -2.16 12.75 38.11
C LYS A 5 -1.59 14.05 38.68
N LEU A 6 -0.83 13.99 39.77
CA LEU A 6 -0.20 15.17 40.37
C LEU A 6 0.83 15.82 39.43
N LYS A 7 1.69 15.01 38.79
CA LYS A 7 2.63 15.51 37.77
C LYS A 7 1.93 16.18 36.59
N LEU A 8 0.79 15.64 36.16
CA LEU A 8 0.01 16.20 35.05
C LEU A 8 -0.61 17.55 35.41
N VAL A 9 -1.13 17.71 36.63
CA VAL A 9 -1.61 19.00 37.14
C VAL A 9 -0.46 20.00 37.24
N PHE A 10 0.68 19.60 37.80
CA PHE A 10 1.88 20.45 37.90
C PHE A 10 2.36 20.95 36.54
N TYR A 11 2.46 20.07 35.54
CA TYR A 11 2.82 20.46 34.18
C TYR A 11 1.75 21.34 33.51
N THR A 12 0.47 21.11 33.80
CA THR A 12 -0.62 21.93 33.25
C THR A 12 -0.57 23.35 33.82
N VAL A 13 -0.29 23.51 35.11
CA VAL A 13 -0.17 24.83 35.77
C VAL A 13 1.07 25.58 35.29
N ILE A 14 2.25 24.93 35.27
CA ILE A 14 3.50 25.57 34.82
C ILE A 14 3.45 26.00 33.36
N THR A 15 2.81 25.21 32.52
CA THR A 15 2.71 25.52 31.08
C THR A 15 1.48 26.36 30.73
N PHE A 16 0.69 26.83 31.71
CA PHE A 16 -0.59 27.51 31.48
C PHE A 16 -1.50 26.75 30.50
N GLY A 17 -1.52 25.42 30.58
CA GLY A 17 -2.30 24.56 29.70
C GLY A 17 -1.75 24.41 28.27
N LEU A 18 -0.65 25.07 27.89
CA LEU A 18 -0.03 24.96 26.55
C LEU A 18 0.43 23.53 26.23
N ILE A 19 0.71 22.71 27.25
CA ILE A 19 1.03 21.29 27.10
C ILE A 19 -0.06 20.53 26.31
N TRP A 20 -1.34 20.89 26.52
CA TRP A 20 -2.49 20.27 25.85
C TRP A 20 -2.55 20.63 24.37
N ILE A 21 -2.23 21.87 24.01
CA ILE A 21 -2.16 22.33 22.62
C ILE A 21 -1.05 21.57 21.88
N LYS A 22 0.13 21.45 22.50
CA LYS A 22 1.27 20.72 21.95
C LYS A 22 0.96 19.22 21.76
N TRP A 23 0.24 18.60 22.70
CA TRP A 23 -0.18 17.20 22.58
C TRP A 23 -1.28 16.99 21.54
N LYS A 24 -2.27 17.89 21.46
CA LYS A 24 -3.29 17.87 20.40
C LYS A 24 -2.68 18.02 19.01
N LYS A 25 -1.63 18.85 18.87
CA LYS A 25 -0.87 19.01 17.62
C LYS A 25 -0.03 17.77 17.27
N GLN A 26 0.57 17.09 18.26
CA GLN A 26 1.31 15.83 18.04
C GLN A 26 0.39 14.63 17.78
N ALA A 27 -0.80 14.60 18.37
CA ALA A 27 -1.81 13.57 18.12
C ALA A 27 -2.38 13.66 16.70
N LYS A 28 -2.42 14.87 16.12
CA LYS A 28 -2.59 15.08 14.69
C LYS A 28 -1.30 14.69 13.97
N LYS A 29 -0.99 13.40 13.92
CA LYS A 29 -0.03 12.89 12.94
C LYS A 29 -0.53 13.35 11.56
N PRO A 30 0.32 13.92 10.69
CA PRO A 30 -0.10 14.20 9.32
C PRO A 30 -0.67 12.91 8.76
N ALA A 31 -1.86 12.96 8.17
CA ALA A 31 -2.42 11.81 7.46
C ALA A 31 -1.33 11.35 6.51
N ASN A 32 -0.80 10.13 6.69
CA ASN A 32 0.35 9.61 5.97
C ASN A 32 0.10 9.78 4.47
N THR A 33 0.54 10.90 3.92
CA THR A 33 0.36 11.26 2.52
C THR A 33 1.50 10.54 1.85
N PHE A 34 1.35 9.21 1.72
CA PHE A 34 2.26 8.43 0.92
C PHE A 34 2.26 9.08 -0.46
N PHE A 35 3.42 9.56 -0.88
CA PHE A 35 3.60 10.14 -2.20
C PHE A 35 3.20 9.05 -3.20
N GLN A 36 2.19 9.35 -4.01
CA GLN A 36 1.65 8.42 -5.00
C GLN A 36 1.70 9.10 -6.35
N LEU A 37 2.25 8.39 -7.34
CA LEU A 37 2.39 8.89 -8.69
C LEU A 37 1.25 8.40 -9.56
N ASP A 38 0.63 9.31 -10.31
CA ASP A 38 -0.54 9.02 -11.16
C ASP A 38 -0.18 8.30 -12.47
N TYR A 39 1.10 8.00 -12.71
CA TYR A 39 1.56 7.29 -13.90
C TYR A 39 2.27 5.98 -13.54
N LEU A 40 2.24 5.01 -14.45
CA LEU A 40 2.98 3.76 -14.33
C LEU A 40 4.23 3.80 -15.21
N PRO A 41 5.42 3.43 -14.71
CA PRO A 41 6.66 3.41 -15.50
C PRO A 41 6.77 2.18 -16.42
N PHE A 42 5.72 1.38 -16.53
CA PHE A 42 5.66 0.14 -17.30
C PHE A 42 4.32 0.01 -18.02
N LYS A 43 4.27 -0.85 -19.03
CA LYS A 43 3.03 -1.19 -19.73
C LYS A 43 2.22 -2.18 -18.90
N LEU A 44 0.96 -1.86 -18.65
CA LEU A 44 0.08 -2.69 -17.83
C LEU A 44 -0.15 -4.08 -18.45
N ASN A 45 -0.33 -4.14 -19.77
CA ASN A 45 -0.60 -5.38 -20.50
C ASN A 45 0.52 -6.40 -20.31
N ASP A 46 1.78 -5.97 -20.40
CA ASP A 46 2.94 -6.85 -20.19
C ASP A 46 2.92 -7.46 -18.77
N VAL A 47 2.49 -6.70 -17.77
CA VAL A 47 2.37 -7.19 -16.38
C VAL A 47 1.20 -8.17 -16.23
N ILE A 48 0.06 -7.86 -16.84
CA ILE A 48 -1.12 -8.73 -16.84
C ILE A 48 -0.80 -10.08 -17.53
N ASP A 49 -0.13 -10.05 -18.68
CA ASP A 49 0.25 -11.24 -19.41
C ASP A 49 1.23 -12.10 -18.60
N ASN A 50 2.20 -11.46 -17.94
CA ASN A 50 3.13 -12.15 -17.04
C ASN A 50 2.48 -12.68 -15.75
N LEU A 51 1.31 -12.15 -15.35
CA LEU A 51 0.49 -12.70 -14.26
C LEU A 51 -0.38 -13.89 -14.71
N GLY A 52 -0.30 -14.31 -15.98
CA GLY A 52 -1.14 -15.37 -16.54
C GLY A 52 -2.48 -14.87 -17.11
N GLY A 53 -2.59 -13.57 -17.36
CA GLY A 53 -3.77 -12.92 -17.92
C GLY A 53 -4.81 -12.49 -16.89
N ILE A 54 -5.76 -11.66 -17.31
CA ILE A 54 -6.81 -11.06 -16.45
C ILE A 54 -7.66 -12.14 -15.76
N LYS A 55 -7.93 -13.26 -16.44
CA LYS A 55 -8.75 -14.37 -15.93
C LYS A 55 -8.12 -15.11 -14.74
N ASN A 56 -6.80 -14.99 -14.55
CA ASN A 56 -6.09 -15.59 -13.43
C ASN A 56 -6.28 -14.79 -12.14
N ILE A 57 -6.62 -13.50 -12.24
CA ILE A 57 -6.80 -12.61 -11.09
C ILE A 57 -8.21 -12.80 -10.52
N ILE A 58 -8.29 -13.17 -9.24
CA ILE A 58 -9.55 -13.38 -8.51
C ILE A 58 -9.93 -12.11 -7.76
N ASP A 59 -8.97 -11.56 -7.01
CA ASP A 59 -9.18 -10.44 -6.10
C ASP A 59 -7.92 -9.58 -5.97
N LEU A 60 -8.12 -8.33 -5.56
CA LEU A 60 -7.11 -7.30 -5.48
C LEU A 60 -7.20 -6.59 -4.13
N ASP A 61 -6.09 -6.53 -3.41
CA ASP A 61 -5.94 -5.81 -2.14
C ASP A 61 -4.82 -4.76 -2.24
N LEU A 62 -5.16 -3.50 -1.95
CA LEU A 62 -4.22 -2.38 -1.97
C LEU A 62 -3.61 -2.20 -0.57
N LYS A 63 -2.27 -2.23 -0.51
CA LYS A 63 -1.49 -1.78 0.65
C LYS A 63 -0.69 -0.52 0.30
N PRO A 64 -0.16 0.23 1.28
CA PRO A 64 0.49 1.52 1.03
C PRO A 64 1.67 1.50 0.04
N SER A 65 2.39 0.38 -0.06
CA SER A 65 3.58 0.24 -0.92
C SER A 65 3.58 -1.04 -1.77
N ARG A 66 2.51 -1.84 -1.70
CA ARG A 66 2.40 -3.12 -2.39
C ARG A 66 0.97 -3.41 -2.77
N VAL A 67 0.79 -4.21 -3.81
CA VAL A 67 -0.52 -4.69 -4.25
C VAL A 67 -0.52 -6.21 -4.14
N ASN A 68 -1.48 -6.73 -3.40
CA ASN A 68 -1.71 -8.16 -3.25
C ASN A 68 -2.77 -8.60 -4.25
N LEU A 69 -2.41 -9.53 -5.12
CA LEU A 69 -3.30 -10.18 -6.06
C LEU A 69 -3.57 -11.60 -5.59
N SER A 70 -4.84 -11.94 -5.41
CA SER A 70 -5.26 -13.34 -5.26
C SER A 70 -5.40 -13.94 -6.65
N ILE A 71 -4.73 -15.06 -6.89
CA ILE A 71 -4.64 -15.69 -8.22
C ILE A 71 -5.11 -17.14 -8.18
N LYS A 72 -5.60 -17.67 -9.31
CA LYS A 72 -6.07 -19.06 -9.42
C LYS A 72 -4.90 -20.05 -9.54
N ASP A 73 -3.94 -19.74 -10.40
CA ASP A 73 -2.78 -20.58 -10.66
C ASP A 73 -1.49 -19.77 -10.59
N SER A 74 -0.60 -20.15 -9.68
CA SER A 74 0.73 -19.54 -9.48
C SER A 74 1.77 -20.07 -10.45
N LYS A 75 1.55 -21.21 -11.12
CA LYS A 75 2.52 -21.81 -12.05
C LYS A 75 2.63 -21.07 -13.37
N ILE A 76 1.56 -20.40 -13.79
CA ILE A 76 1.54 -19.59 -15.01
C ILE A 76 2.12 -18.19 -14.82
N VAL A 77 2.43 -17.81 -13.58
CA VAL A 77 3.01 -16.50 -13.26
C VAL A 77 4.50 -16.49 -13.55
N LYS A 78 4.93 -15.59 -14.44
CA LYS A 78 6.33 -15.39 -14.80
C LYS A 78 7.00 -14.43 -13.81
N ALA A 79 7.30 -14.92 -12.61
CA ALA A 79 7.87 -14.11 -11.53
C ALA A 79 9.21 -13.43 -11.88
N ASN A 80 10.05 -14.09 -12.69
CA ASN A 80 11.33 -13.53 -13.13
C ASN A 80 11.15 -12.31 -14.05
N GLU A 81 10.21 -12.39 -15.00
CA GLU A 81 9.87 -11.28 -15.90
C GLU A 81 9.32 -10.08 -15.10
N LEU A 82 8.40 -10.35 -14.17
CA LEU A 82 7.81 -9.33 -13.30
C LEU A 82 8.87 -8.63 -12.42
N LYS A 83 9.91 -9.34 -11.99
CA LYS A 83 11.00 -8.76 -11.20
C LYS A 83 11.90 -7.84 -12.05
N ASN A 84 12.01 -8.09 -13.35
CA ASN A 84 12.82 -7.29 -14.27
C ASN A 84 12.08 -6.07 -14.83
N THR A 85 10.75 -6.00 -14.65
CA THR A 85 9.96 -4.84 -15.07
C THR A 85 10.30 -3.59 -14.27
N LYS A 86 10.61 -2.50 -14.97
CA LYS A 86 10.88 -1.19 -14.34
C LYS A 86 9.70 -0.76 -13.47
N GLY A 87 9.96 -0.40 -12.21
CA GLY A 87 8.94 0.03 -11.25
C GLY A 87 8.47 -1.06 -10.27
N ILE A 88 8.79 -2.33 -10.50
CA ILE A 88 8.59 -3.41 -9.53
C ILE A 88 9.87 -3.56 -8.72
N SER A 89 9.83 -3.18 -7.44
CA SER A 89 10.98 -3.34 -6.53
C SER A 89 11.15 -4.78 -6.05
N GLY A 90 10.06 -5.57 -6.07
CA GLY A 90 10.10 -6.96 -5.68
C GLY A 90 8.76 -7.66 -5.83
N ILE A 91 8.80 -8.99 -5.82
CA ILE A 91 7.64 -9.85 -5.95
C ILE A 91 7.71 -10.95 -4.89
N PHE A 92 6.57 -11.21 -4.25
CA PHE A 92 6.39 -12.38 -3.39
C PHE A 92 5.34 -13.28 -4.01
N LEU A 93 5.78 -14.45 -4.47
CA LEU A 93 4.90 -15.49 -4.98
C LEU A 93 4.54 -16.45 -3.85
N LYS A 94 3.24 -16.66 -3.65
CA LYS A 94 2.68 -17.73 -2.82
C LYS A 94 1.78 -18.59 -3.71
N SER A 95 1.43 -19.78 -3.24
CA SER A 95 0.65 -20.75 -4.02
C SER A 95 -0.67 -20.18 -4.57
N ASN A 96 -1.32 -19.27 -3.82
CA ASN A 96 -2.64 -18.70 -4.13
C ASN A 96 -2.64 -17.16 -4.23
N SER A 97 -1.47 -16.51 -4.13
CA SER A 97 -1.39 -15.05 -4.17
C SER A 97 -0.03 -14.55 -4.64
N VAL A 98 -0.03 -13.38 -5.26
CA VAL A 98 1.17 -12.65 -5.69
C VAL A 98 1.15 -11.28 -5.01
N SER A 99 2.22 -10.92 -4.31
CA SER A 99 2.39 -9.55 -3.80
C SER A 99 3.43 -8.82 -4.63
N LEU A 100 3.03 -7.74 -5.28
CA LEU A 100 3.91 -6.86 -6.06
C LEU A 100 4.29 -5.63 -5.23
N ILE A 101 5.58 -5.37 -5.07
CA ILE A 101 6.10 -4.20 -4.37
C ILE A 101 6.33 -3.09 -5.40
N LEU A 102 5.50 -2.05 -5.32
CA LEU A 102 5.43 -0.96 -6.31
C LEU A 102 5.71 0.42 -5.68
N GLY A 103 5.78 0.51 -4.34
CA GLY A 103 6.00 1.78 -3.64
C GLY A 103 4.90 2.80 -3.95
N GLU A 104 5.33 3.95 -4.46
CA GLU A 104 4.48 5.09 -4.85
C GLU A 104 3.50 4.80 -5.99
N PHE A 105 3.75 3.76 -6.80
CA PHE A 105 2.89 3.37 -7.92
C PHE A 105 1.74 2.43 -7.52
N SER A 106 1.72 1.96 -6.27
CA SER A 106 0.80 0.91 -5.80
C SER A 106 -0.68 1.24 -5.99
N LYS A 107 -1.10 2.46 -5.66
CA LYS A 107 -2.50 2.89 -5.82
C LYS A 107 -2.91 2.96 -7.29
N THR A 108 -2.11 3.63 -8.11
CA THR A 108 -2.39 3.81 -9.54
C THR A 108 -2.47 2.47 -10.26
N PHE A 109 -1.54 1.56 -9.96
CA PHE A 109 -1.57 0.20 -10.47
C PHE A 109 -2.84 -0.55 -10.06
N TYR A 110 -3.20 -0.49 -8.77
CA TYR A 110 -4.42 -1.13 -8.27
C TYR A 110 -5.67 -0.62 -8.98
N GLU A 111 -5.82 0.70 -9.12
CA GLU A 111 -6.98 1.29 -9.78
C GLU A 111 -7.07 0.90 -11.25
N THR A 112 -5.93 0.83 -11.94
CA THR A 112 -5.91 0.50 -13.37
C THR A 112 -6.18 -0.99 -13.60
N ILE A 113 -5.56 -1.88 -12.82
CA ILE A 113 -5.88 -3.32 -12.90
C ILE A 113 -7.34 -3.59 -12.51
N LYS A 114 -7.87 -2.91 -11.49
CA LYS A 114 -9.25 -3.11 -11.06
C LYS A 114 -10.24 -2.74 -12.17
N LYS A 115 -9.94 -1.68 -12.95
CA LYS A 115 -10.74 -1.31 -14.13
C LYS A 115 -10.68 -2.40 -15.20
N GLU A 116 -9.48 -2.90 -15.53
CA GLU A 116 -9.31 -3.98 -16.51
C GLU A 116 -10.02 -5.28 -16.11
N VAL A 117 -9.92 -5.68 -14.84
CA VAL A 117 -10.61 -6.88 -14.31
C VAL A 117 -12.13 -6.72 -14.35
N ASN A 118 -12.65 -5.53 -14.10
CA ASN A 118 -14.08 -5.25 -14.18
C ASN A 118 -14.59 -5.21 -15.63
N ASN A 119 -13.78 -4.71 -16.58
CA ASN A 119 -14.15 -4.69 -18.01
C ASN A 119 -14.12 -6.09 -18.64
N ALA A 120 -13.31 -7.00 -18.11
CA ALA A 120 -13.18 -8.37 -18.63
C ALA A 120 -14.17 -9.38 -18.02
N LYS A 121 -14.98 -8.95 -17.04
CA LYS A 121 -16.09 -9.73 -16.45
C LYS A 121 -17.38 -9.45 -17.17
#